data_AF-A0AA36CUR4-F1
#
_entry.id   AF-A0AA36CUR4-F1
#
_cell.length_a   1.000
_cell.length_b   1.000
_cell.length_c   1.000
_cell.angle_alpha   90.00
_cell.angle_beta   90.00
_cell.angle_gamma   90.00
#
_symmetry.space_group_name_H-M   'P 1'
#
loop_
_entity.id
_entity.type
_entity.pdbx_description
1 polymer ?
#
loop_
_entity_poly.entity_id
_entity_poly.type
_entity_poly.pdbx_seq_one_letter_code
_entity_poly.pdbx_strand_id
1 'polypeptide(L)'
;MFGFIHESVRQLMLRKYGEEFWQKVLVRAGFESGKENIVNHYYSDADTYVLIDAVSVIAKLSREQVWETYGAFLIEYTMEIGWDELMRAMSPNLKGFLDNLDSLHYFIDHVVYKANLQGPSFRCEENADGSITLHYYTGRPGLYPIVKGSCSNR
;
A
#
# COMPACT_ATOMS: atom_id res chain seq x y z
N MET A 1 -8.72 1.37 6.80
CA MET A 1 -7.80 0.38 6.20
C MET A 1 -6.97 -0.35 7.25
N PHE A 2 -6.37 -1.50 6.91
CA PHE A 2 -5.57 -2.31 7.84
C PHE A 2 -4.30 -1.57 8.30
N GLY A 3 -3.94 -1.70 9.58
CA GLY A 3 -2.89 -0.92 10.22
C GLY A 3 -1.50 -1.12 9.63
N PHE A 4 -1.26 -2.25 8.97
CA PHE A 4 -0.04 -2.44 8.16
C PHE A 4 0.17 -1.32 7.12
N ILE A 5 -0.90 -0.79 6.53
CA ILE A 5 -0.83 0.34 5.58
C ILE A 5 -0.28 1.57 6.30
N HIS A 6 -0.79 1.88 7.48
CA HIS A 6 -0.33 3.02 8.27
C HIS A 6 1.12 2.87 8.71
N GLU A 7 1.53 1.68 9.16
CA GLU A 7 2.92 1.41 9.51
C GLU A 7 3.85 1.53 8.31
N SER A 8 3.44 1.01 7.15
CA SER A 8 4.23 1.13 5.92
C SER A 8 4.38 2.59 5.47
N VAL A 9 3.31 3.40 5.58
CA VAL A 9 3.37 4.84 5.31
C VAL A 9 4.32 5.54 6.29
N ARG A 10 4.23 5.22 7.58
CA ARG A 10 5.13 5.74 8.61
C ARG A 10 6.59 5.42 8.26
N GLN A 11 6.90 4.17 7.92
CA GLN A 11 8.25 3.76 7.55
C GLN A 11 8.77 4.51 6.32
N LEU A 12 7.93 4.69 5.29
CA LEU A 12 8.29 5.53 4.14
C LEU A 12 8.62 6.96 4.56
N MET A 13 7.77 7.59 5.38
CA MET A 13 7.97 8.97 5.80
C MET A 13 9.20 9.14 6.69
N LEU A 14 9.46 8.20 7.60
CA LEU A 14 10.65 8.21 8.45
C LEU A 14 11.93 8.06 7.63
N ARG A 15 11.97 7.11 6.69
CA ARG A 15 13.15 6.89 5.82
C ARG A 15 13.43 8.08 4.92
N LYS A 16 12.39 8.77 4.42
CA LYS A 16 12.53 9.86 3.45
C LYS A 16 12.71 11.24 4.09
N TYR A 17 12.06 11.50 5.22
CA TYR A 17 11.95 12.84 5.82
C TYR A 17 12.29 12.89 7.32
N GLY A 18 12.49 11.76 7.99
CA GLY A 18 12.86 11.68 9.40
C GLY A 18 11.69 11.86 10.38
N GLU A 19 12.01 11.72 11.67
CA GLU A 19 11.03 11.73 12.77
C GLU A 19 10.32 13.06 12.94
N GLU A 20 11.04 14.19 12.84
CA GLU A 20 10.43 15.52 12.97
C GLU A 20 9.33 15.77 11.94
N PHE A 21 9.51 15.25 10.72
CA PHE A 21 8.49 15.31 9.68
C PHE A 21 7.26 14.50 10.10
N TRP A 22 7.47 13.26 10.57
CA TRP A 22 6.37 12.40 11.00
C TRP A 22 5.56 13.00 12.14
N GLN A 23 6.22 13.60 13.13
CA GLN A 23 5.53 14.25 14.24
C GLN A 23 4.63 15.41 13.76
N LYS A 24 5.07 16.19 12.77
CA LYS A 24 4.22 17.23 12.16
C LYS A 24 3.01 16.63 11.44
N VAL A 25 3.18 15.49 10.77
CA VAL A 25 2.08 14.74 10.14
C VAL A 25 1.05 14.31 11.18
N LEU A 26 1.48 13.71 12.30
CA LEU A 26 0.57 13.26 13.35
C LEU A 26 -0.24 14.41 13.95
N VAL A 27 0.42 15.52 14.29
CA VAL A 27 -0.24 16.73 14.81
C VAL A 27 -1.29 17.24 13.82
N ARG A 28 -0.97 17.28 12.53
CA ARG A 28 -1.90 17.75 11.48
C ARG A 28 -3.06 16.78 11.27
N ALA A 29 -2.79 15.48 11.29
CA ALA A 29 -3.79 14.44 11.06
C ALA A 29 -4.67 14.18 12.31
N GLY A 30 -4.30 14.73 13.47
CA GLY A 30 -5.03 14.54 14.72
C GLY A 30 -4.81 13.17 15.36
N PHE A 31 -3.71 12.49 15.03
CA PHE A 31 -3.34 11.21 15.66
C PHE A 31 -2.45 11.43 16.87
N GLU A 32 -2.65 10.59 17.89
CA GLU A 32 -1.73 10.45 19.01
C GLU A 32 -0.60 9.48 18.63
N SER A 33 0.65 9.88 18.91
CA SER A 33 1.83 9.06 18.61
C SER A 33 1.75 7.70 19.29
N GLY A 34 1.98 6.64 18.51
CA GLY A 34 1.90 5.24 18.93
C GLY A 34 0.53 4.61 18.76
N LYS A 35 -0.51 5.39 18.40
CA LYS A 35 -1.86 4.87 18.10
C LYS A 35 -2.18 4.87 16.62
N GLU A 36 -1.37 5.50 15.79
CA GLU A 36 -1.66 5.71 14.37
C GLU A 36 -1.35 4.49 13.49
N ASN A 37 -0.54 3.54 13.95
CA ASN A 37 0.10 2.51 13.13
C ASN A 37 0.10 1.11 13.78
N ILE A 38 -0.88 0.80 14.64
CA ILE A 38 -1.01 -0.54 15.23
C ILE A 38 -1.29 -1.54 14.10
N VAL A 39 -0.31 -2.38 13.77
CA VAL A 39 -0.31 -3.21 12.54
C VAL A 39 -1.58 -4.06 12.39
N ASN A 40 -2.02 -4.71 13.48
CA ASN A 40 -3.17 -5.61 13.48
C ASN A 40 -4.50 -4.90 13.78
N HIS A 41 -4.54 -3.57 13.72
CA HIS A 41 -5.75 -2.79 13.92
C HIS A 41 -6.42 -2.44 12.58
N TYR A 42 -7.74 -2.29 12.58
CA TYR A 42 -8.47 -1.83 11.41
C TYR A 42 -8.94 -0.39 11.63
N TYR A 43 -8.26 0.54 10.97
CA TYR A 43 -8.62 1.96 10.98
C TYR A 43 -9.81 2.20 10.04
N SER A 44 -10.55 3.30 10.22
CA SER A 44 -11.53 3.68 9.18
C SER A 44 -10.79 4.09 7.90
N ASP A 45 -11.46 4.04 6.75
CA ASP A 45 -10.82 4.51 5.51
C ASP A 45 -10.61 6.03 5.55
N ALA A 46 -11.50 6.76 6.23
CA ALA A 46 -11.37 8.20 6.49
C ALA A 46 -10.09 8.52 7.25
N ASP A 47 -9.74 7.74 8.28
CA ASP A 47 -8.50 7.91 9.05
C ASP A 47 -7.26 7.80 8.16
N THR A 48 -7.24 6.80 7.28
CA THR A 48 -6.12 6.62 6.34
C THR A 48 -6.04 7.80 5.35
N TYR A 49 -7.16 8.28 4.84
CA TYR A 49 -7.17 9.45 3.95
C TYR A 49 -6.71 10.72 4.68
N VAL A 50 -7.14 10.96 5.92
CA VAL A 50 -6.69 12.10 6.73
C VAL A 50 -5.18 12.06 6.97
N LEU A 51 -4.63 10.89 7.27
CA LEU A 51 -3.20 10.71 7.45
C LEU A 51 -2.41 11.09 6.18
N ILE A 52 -2.90 10.67 5.03
CA ILE A 52 -2.25 10.90 3.73
C ILE A 52 -2.40 12.34 3.28
N ASP A 53 -3.52 12.97 3.59
CA ASP A 53 -3.74 14.41 3.39
C ASP A 53 -2.74 15.23 4.21
N ALA A 54 -2.46 14.81 5.44
CA ALA A 54 -1.45 15.45 6.26
C ALA A 54 -0.04 15.32 5.66
N VAL A 55 0.33 14.12 5.19
CA VAL A 55 1.58 13.88 4.45
C VAL A 55 1.65 14.77 3.21
N SER A 56 0.61 14.76 2.37
CA SER A 56 0.52 15.53 1.13
C SER A 56 0.79 17.02 1.38
N VAL A 57 0.13 17.61 2.38
CA VAL A 57 0.30 19.04 2.68
C VAL A 57 1.70 19.36 3.20
N ILE A 58 2.25 18.56 4.12
CA ILE A 58 3.54 18.86 4.74
C ILE A 58 4.69 18.59 3.76
N ALA A 59 4.61 17.52 2.96
CA ALA A 59 5.59 17.21 1.91
C ALA A 59 5.43 18.09 0.65
N LYS A 60 4.33 18.86 0.54
CA LYS A 60 3.95 19.63 -0.66
C LYS A 60 3.86 18.76 -1.92
N LEU A 61 3.26 17.59 -1.77
CA LEU A 61 2.99 16.62 -2.84
C LEU A 61 1.48 16.50 -3.05
N SER A 62 1.05 16.19 -4.27
CA SER A 62 -0.33 15.72 -4.49
C SER A 62 -0.57 14.38 -3.78
N ARG A 63 -1.84 14.07 -3.48
CA ARG A 63 -2.21 12.77 -2.88
C ARG A 63 -1.78 11.62 -3.78
N GLU A 64 -1.94 11.80 -5.08
CA GLU A 64 -1.56 10.85 -6.12
C GLU A 64 -0.06 10.55 -6.07
N GLN A 65 0.78 11.57 -5.93
CA GLN A 65 2.23 11.38 -5.80
C GLN A 65 2.61 10.68 -4.49
N VAL A 66 1.91 10.96 -3.38
CA VAL A 66 2.13 10.24 -2.11
C VAL A 66 1.78 8.76 -2.29
N TRP A 67 0.63 8.46 -2.90
CA TRP A 67 0.20 7.09 -3.14
C TRP A 67 1.08 6.33 -4.14
N GLU A 68 1.52 6.99 -5.20
CA GLU A 68 2.45 6.39 -6.16
C GLU A 68 3.81 6.10 -5.54
N THR A 69 4.34 7.03 -4.74
CA THR A 69 5.58 6.80 -3.97
C THR A 69 5.41 5.66 -2.97
N TYR A 70 4.26 5.62 -2.30
CA TYR A 70 3.91 4.55 -1.37
C TYR A 70 3.83 3.19 -2.06
N GLY A 71 3.20 3.09 -3.22
CA GLY A 71 3.09 1.84 -3.98
C GLY A 71 4.45 1.27 -4.36
N ALA A 72 5.40 2.11 -4.78
CA ALA A 72 6.75 1.70 -5.11
C ALA A 72 7.50 1.19 -3.87
N PHE A 73 7.40 1.91 -2.75
CA PHE A 73 8.00 1.51 -1.48
C PHE A 73 7.38 0.25 -0.88
N LEU A 74 6.07 0.05 -1.05
CA LEU A 74 5.33 -1.04 -0.41
C LEU A 74 5.90 -2.41 -0.77
N ILE A 75 6.19 -2.63 -2.05
CA ILE A 75 6.75 -3.92 -2.51
C ILE A 75 8.13 -4.16 -1.88
N GLU A 76 9.01 -3.16 -1.94
CA GLU A 76 10.36 -3.22 -1.35
C GLU A 76 10.29 -3.50 0.16
N TYR A 77 9.46 -2.74 0.88
CA TYR A 77 9.29 -2.89 2.32
C TYR A 77 8.71 -4.25 2.68
N THR A 78 7.71 -4.74 1.94
CA THR A 78 7.14 -6.08 2.17
C THR A 78 8.19 -7.18 1.97
N MET A 79 9.09 -7.06 0.98
CA MET A 79 10.21 -7.98 0.82
C MET A 79 11.17 -7.92 2.02
N GLU A 80 11.55 -6.72 2.46
CA GLU A 80 12.49 -6.51 3.57
C GLU A 80 12.03 -7.11 4.89
N ILE A 81 10.72 -7.10 5.16
CA ILE A 81 10.15 -7.59 6.42
C ILE A 81 9.82 -9.09 6.40
N GLY A 82 10.34 -9.84 5.42
CA GLY A 82 10.32 -11.31 5.40
C GLY A 82 9.21 -11.96 4.58
N TRP A 83 8.57 -11.23 3.67
CA TRP A 83 7.62 -11.81 2.70
C TRP A 83 8.26 -12.09 1.34
N ASP A 84 9.58 -11.94 1.21
CA ASP A 84 10.29 -12.10 -0.05
C ASP A 84 10.17 -13.52 -0.61
N GLU A 85 10.32 -14.55 0.21
CA GLU A 85 10.14 -15.95 -0.23
C GLU A 85 8.72 -16.19 -0.75
N LEU A 86 7.70 -15.70 -0.04
CA LEU A 86 6.31 -15.84 -0.48
C LEU A 86 6.06 -15.10 -1.79
N MET A 87 6.48 -13.83 -1.89
CA MET A 87 6.24 -13.03 -3.09
C MET A 87 6.97 -13.59 -4.31
N ARG A 88 8.19 -14.13 -4.14
CA ARG A 88 8.92 -14.82 -5.21
C ARG A 88 8.28 -16.16 -5.61
N ALA A 89 7.65 -16.86 -4.66
CA ALA A 89 6.95 -18.12 -4.92
C ALA A 89 5.62 -17.94 -5.68
N MET A 90 5.02 -16.74 -5.63
CA MET A 90 3.75 -16.49 -6.32
C MET A 90 3.86 -16.60 -7.84
N SER A 91 4.93 -16.07 -8.44
CA SER A 91 5.17 -16.18 -9.88
C SER A 91 6.60 -15.79 -10.28
N PRO A 92 7.17 -16.43 -11.32
CA PRO A 92 8.46 -16.00 -11.87
C PRO A 92 8.38 -14.76 -12.77
N ASN A 93 7.20 -14.25 -13.10
CA ASN A 93 7.02 -13.09 -13.98
C ASN A 93 5.93 -12.13 -13.48
N LEU A 94 5.95 -10.89 -14.00
CA LEU A 94 5.05 -9.82 -13.59
C LEU A 94 3.57 -10.17 -13.79
N LYS A 95 3.20 -10.72 -14.97
CA LYS A 95 1.80 -11.07 -15.26
C LYS A 95 1.26 -12.06 -14.24
N GLY A 96 1.98 -13.14 -14.01
CA GLY A 96 1.55 -14.15 -13.05
C GLY A 96 1.57 -13.63 -11.61
N PHE A 97 2.46 -12.70 -11.26
CA PHE A 97 2.40 -12.04 -9.96
C PHE A 97 1.10 -11.24 -9.80
N LEU A 98 0.76 -10.41 -10.79
CA LEU A 98 -0.47 -9.62 -10.81
C LEU A 98 -1.73 -10.49 -10.78
N ASP A 99 -1.76 -11.60 -11.53
CA ASP A 99 -2.87 -12.57 -11.52
C ASP A 99 -3.04 -13.27 -10.16
N ASN A 100 -1.97 -13.36 -9.35
CA ASN A 100 -2.00 -13.98 -8.03
C ASN A 100 -2.24 -12.99 -6.87
N LEU A 101 -2.38 -11.69 -7.14
CA LEU A 101 -2.60 -10.69 -6.08
C LEU A 101 -3.89 -10.95 -5.31
N ASP A 102 -4.97 -11.40 -5.96
CA ASP A 102 -6.24 -11.73 -5.29
C ASP A 102 -6.04 -12.89 -4.30
N SER A 103 -5.29 -13.92 -4.69
CA SER A 103 -4.93 -15.06 -3.84
C SER A 103 -4.06 -14.64 -2.65
N LEU A 104 -3.11 -13.72 -2.87
CA LEU A 104 -2.28 -13.18 -1.78
C LEU A 104 -3.13 -12.43 -0.77
N HIS A 105 -3.98 -11.51 -1.21
CA HIS A 105 -4.86 -10.76 -0.32
C HIS A 105 -5.80 -11.70 0.45
N TYR A 106 -6.34 -12.74 -0.21
CA TYR A 106 -7.15 -13.75 0.44
C TYR A 106 -6.37 -14.51 1.54
N PHE A 107 -5.14 -14.94 1.25
CA PHE A 107 -4.27 -15.63 2.21
C PHE A 107 -3.93 -14.74 3.42
N ILE A 108 -3.53 -13.49 3.17
CA ILE A 108 -3.24 -12.51 4.22
C ILE A 108 -4.47 -12.30 5.11
N ASP A 109 -5.65 -12.18 4.50
CA ASP A 109 -6.89 -11.99 5.23
C ASP A 109 -7.30 -13.21 6.04
N HIS A 110 -7.45 -14.37 5.41
CA HIS A 110 -8.11 -15.53 6.02
C HIS A 110 -7.15 -16.41 6.85
N VAL A 111 -5.86 -16.36 6.55
CA VAL A 111 -4.85 -17.23 7.20
C VAL A 111 -4.00 -16.46 8.19
N VAL A 112 -3.44 -15.31 7.77
CA VAL A 112 -2.44 -14.59 8.58
C VAL A 112 -3.10 -13.72 9.65
N TYR A 113 -4.00 -12.82 9.26
CA TYR A 113 -4.54 -11.82 10.19
C TYR A 113 -5.97 -12.10 10.67
N LYS A 114 -6.75 -12.88 9.91
CA LYS A 114 -8.17 -13.17 10.19
C LYS A 114 -8.97 -11.87 10.43
N ALA A 115 -8.78 -10.90 9.54
CA ALA A 115 -9.14 -9.50 9.77
C ALA A 115 -10.28 -8.98 8.90
N ASN A 116 -10.91 -9.83 8.07
CA ASN A 116 -11.94 -9.45 7.08
C ASN A 116 -11.48 -8.27 6.21
N LEU A 117 -10.28 -8.39 5.65
CA LEU A 117 -9.66 -7.40 4.78
C LEU A 117 -10.53 -7.18 3.54
N GLN A 118 -10.88 -5.92 3.30
CA GLN A 118 -11.47 -5.50 2.04
C GLN A 118 -10.33 -5.21 1.06
N GLY A 119 -9.78 -6.27 0.47
CA GLY A 119 -8.74 -6.19 -0.55
C GLY A 119 -9.29 -5.69 -1.89
N PRO A 120 -8.44 -5.10 -2.74
CA PRO A 120 -8.77 -4.91 -4.14
C PRO A 120 -8.79 -6.25 -4.91
N SER A 121 -9.33 -6.23 -6.13
CA SER A 121 -9.24 -7.34 -7.08
C SER A 121 -8.54 -6.89 -8.36
N PHE A 122 -7.75 -7.79 -8.94
CA PHE A 122 -6.94 -7.57 -10.12
C PHE A 122 -7.24 -8.60 -11.20
N ARG A 123 -7.25 -8.17 -12.46
CA ARG A 123 -7.29 -9.07 -13.62
C ARG A 123 -6.34 -8.57 -14.70
N CYS A 124 -5.53 -9.45 -15.26
CA CYS A 124 -4.68 -9.11 -16.40
C CYS A 124 -5.27 -9.64 -17.71
N GLU A 125 -5.25 -8.80 -18.73
CA GLU A 125 -5.47 -9.18 -20.12
C GLU A 125 -4.17 -8.94 -20.89
N GLU A 126 -3.73 -9.96 -21.64
CA GLU A 126 -2.56 -9.86 -22.50
C GLU A 126 -3.02 -9.44 -23.91
N ASN A 127 -2.48 -8.33 -24.39
CA ASN A 127 -2.83 -7.77 -25.68
C ASN A 127 -1.98 -8.43 -26.79
N ALA A 128 -2.46 -8.36 -28.03
CA ALA A 128 -1.76 -8.96 -29.18
C ALA A 128 -0.36 -8.37 -29.45
N ASP A 129 -0.07 -7.17 -28.95
CA ASP A 129 1.22 -6.50 -29.03
C ASP A 129 2.18 -6.85 -27.87
N GLY A 130 1.78 -7.76 -26.98
CA GLY A 130 2.53 -8.19 -25.80
C GLY A 130 2.43 -7.23 -24.60
N SER A 131 1.66 -6.15 -24.70
CA SER A 131 1.34 -5.31 -23.54
C SER A 131 0.32 -5.99 -22.62
N ILE A 132 0.26 -5.55 -21.36
CA ILE A 132 -0.70 -6.06 -20.36
C ILE A 132 -1.67 -4.95 -20.00
N THR A 133 -2.96 -5.21 -20.15
CA THR A 133 -4.03 -4.40 -19.56
C THR A 133 -4.32 -4.92 -18.16
N LEU A 134 -4.07 -4.10 -17.14
CA LEU A 134 -4.40 -4.42 -15.75
C LEU A 134 -5.73 -3.77 -15.36
N HIS A 135 -6.74 -4.60 -15.09
CA HIS A 135 -7.99 -4.16 -14.52
C HIS A 135 -7.89 -4.15 -12.99
N TYR A 136 -8.11 -2.98 -12.40
CA TYR A 136 -8.09 -2.77 -10.95
C TYR A 136 -9.50 -2.45 -10.45
N TYR A 137 -10.00 -3.28 -9.53
CA TYR A 137 -11.32 -3.13 -8.91
C TYR A 137 -11.16 -2.88 -7.41
N THR A 138 -11.79 -1.83 -6.91
CA THR A 138 -11.76 -1.47 -5.49
C THR A 138 -13.03 -0.75 -5.08
N GLY A 139 -13.47 -0.96 -3.85
CA GLY A 139 -14.51 -0.12 -3.22
C GLY A 139 -13.98 1.21 -2.70
N ARG A 140 -12.66 1.40 -2.69
CA ARG A 140 -11.99 2.59 -2.13
C ARG A 140 -11.56 3.56 -3.22
N PRO A 141 -12.13 4.77 -3.28
CA PRO A 141 -11.79 5.74 -4.31
C PRO A 141 -10.35 6.26 -4.16
N GLY A 142 -9.71 6.61 -5.28
CA GLY A 142 -8.43 7.33 -5.30
C GLY A 142 -7.17 6.51 -5.00
N LEU A 143 -7.26 5.19 -4.86
CA LEU A 143 -6.10 4.32 -4.53
C LEU A 143 -5.36 3.74 -5.74
N TYR A 144 -5.84 3.97 -6.97
CA TYR A 144 -5.17 3.52 -8.20
C TYR A 144 -3.69 3.93 -8.32
N PRO A 145 -3.21 5.08 -7.78
CA PRO A 145 -1.79 5.43 -7.89
C PRO A 145 -0.89 4.46 -7.13
N ILE A 146 -1.38 3.78 -6.08
CA ILE A 146 -0.64 2.72 -5.39
C ILE A 146 -0.26 1.62 -6.38
N VAL A 147 -1.23 1.16 -7.17
CA VAL A 147 -1.02 0.10 -8.19
C VAL A 147 0.00 0.55 -9.22
N LYS A 148 -0.12 1.79 -9.70
CA LYS A 148 0.84 2.40 -10.62
C LYS A 148 2.26 2.41 -10.02
N GLY A 149 2.39 2.83 -8.76
CA GLY A 149 3.65 2.85 -8.03
C GLY A 149 4.27 1.46 -7.89
N SER A 150 3.49 0.47 -7.50
CA SER A 150 3.97 -0.91 -7.32
C SER A 150 4.45 -1.57 -8.61
N CYS A 151 3.96 -1.12 -9.77
CA CYS A 151 4.41 -1.58 -11.09
C CYS A 151 5.54 -0.73 -11.68
N SER A 152 5.93 0.39 -11.03
CA SER A 152 6.84 1.39 -11.61
C SER A 152 8.33 1.11 -11.38
N ASN A 153 8.68 0.18 -10.49
CA ASN A 153 10.07 -0.17 -10.22
C ASN A 153 10.48 -1.45 -10.97
N ARG A 154 11.14 -1.21 -12.11
CA ARG A 154 12.15 -2.01 -12.83
C ARG A 154 12.20 -3.52 -12.62
#